data_AF-A0A7J4LFW0-F1
#
_entry.id   AF-A0A7J4LFW0-F1
#
_cell.length_a   1.000
_cell.length_b   1.000
_cell.length_c   1.000
_cell.angle_alpha   90.00
_cell.angle_beta   90.00
_cell.angle_gamma   90.00
#
_symmetry.space_group_name_H-M   'P 1'
#
loop_
_entity.id
_entity.type
_entity.pdbx_description
1 polymer ?
#
loop_
_entity_poly.entity_id
_entity_poly.type
_entity_poly.pdbx_seq_one_letter_code
_entity_poly.pdbx_strand_id
1 'polypeptide(L)'
;MDLRKFSRKEVISFIILSIIAVLILATFRGARATLFVLGFIIFSVILTLYKRYFYIPIEFEIISLGIVLCSVEYGLAAGLIVALVGGIAYTIYCTSFSPFTVPMLFGYSLMAFLASFFPQANITYLGIAVNVIHNIFVFSIYHFAFRYDPFKNIMYSGTNILINILLFSNVAPFLSAIMG
;
A
#
# COMPACT_ATOMS: atom_id res chain seq x y z
N MET A 1 -17.38 -25.86 20.96
CA MET A 1 -16.75 -25.22 19.79
C MET A 1 -17.56 -25.63 18.58
N ASP A 2 -18.55 -24.83 18.25
CA ASP A 2 -19.52 -25.13 17.19
C ASP A 2 -18.82 -24.88 15.84
N LEU A 3 -18.39 -25.95 15.18
CA LEU A 3 -17.77 -25.91 13.85
C LEU A 3 -18.84 -25.56 12.82
N ARG A 4 -19.34 -24.32 12.85
CA ARG A 4 -20.15 -23.76 11.77
C ARG A 4 -19.34 -23.95 10.49
N LYS A 5 -19.90 -24.71 9.54
CA LYS A 5 -19.31 -24.92 8.22
C LYS A 5 -18.95 -23.55 7.65
N PHE A 6 -17.66 -23.29 7.50
CA PHE A 6 -17.17 -22.10 6.81
C PHE A 6 -17.90 -21.96 5.48
N SER A 7 -18.39 -20.77 5.18
CA SER A 7 -19.03 -20.49 3.91
C SER A 7 -18.02 -20.72 2.78
N ARG A 8 -18.50 -21.11 1.60
CA ARG A 8 -17.64 -21.36 0.42
C ARG A 8 -16.74 -20.16 0.10
N LYS A 9 -17.22 -18.93 0.37
CA LYS A 9 -16.46 -17.69 0.18
C LYS A 9 -15.29 -17.56 1.16
N GLU A 10 -15.48 -17.94 2.42
CA GLU A 10 -14.42 -17.91 3.45
C GLU A 10 -13.31 -18.91 3.13
N VAL A 11 -13.69 -20.13 2.70
CA VAL A 11 -12.71 -21.16 2.31
C VAL A 11 -11.89 -20.73 1.09
N ILE A 12 -12.54 -20.20 0.05
CA ILE A 12 -11.85 -19.69 -1.15
C ILE A 12 -10.91 -18.53 -0.79
N SER A 13 -11.37 -17.60 0.05
CA SER A 13 -10.54 -16.47 0.49
C SER A 13 -9.33 -16.94 1.29
N PHE A 14 -9.50 -17.92 2.18
CA PHE A 14 -8.41 -18.52 2.94
C PHE A 14 -7.37 -19.21 2.04
N ILE A 15 -7.81 -19.95 1.03
CA ILE A 15 -6.92 -20.62 0.06
C ILE A 15 -6.13 -19.57 -0.73
N ILE A 16 -6.78 -18.53 -1.25
CA ILE A 16 -6.12 -17.46 -2.01
C ILE A 16 -5.07 -16.77 -1.14
N LEU A 17 -5.43 -16.39 0.10
CA LEU A 17 -4.50 -15.76 1.03
C LEU A 17 -3.33 -16.68 1.40
N SER A 18 -3.58 -17.98 1.57
CA SER A 18 -2.53 -18.95 1.85
C SER A 18 -1.57 -19.11 0.68
N ILE A 19 -2.08 -19.17 -0.56
CA ILE A 19 -1.24 -19.22 -1.76
C ILE A 19 -0.40 -17.95 -1.88
N ILE A 20 -1.00 -16.77 -1.67
CA ILE A 20 -0.28 -15.50 -1.67
C ILE A 20 0.83 -15.50 -0.60
N ALA A 21 0.52 -15.92 0.62
CA ALA A 21 1.50 -16.00 1.70
C ALA A 21 2.65 -16.96 1.37
N VAL A 22 2.35 -18.12 0.77
CA VAL A 22 3.38 -19.09 0.32
C VAL A 22 4.23 -18.52 -0.82
N LEU A 23 3.62 -17.82 -1.79
CA LEU A 23 4.35 -17.17 -2.87
C LEU A 23 5.27 -16.07 -2.34
N ILE A 24 4.82 -15.28 -1.36
CA ILE A 24 5.64 -14.28 -0.67
C ILE A 24 6.83 -14.97 0.05
N LEU A 25 6.56 -16.03 0.82
CA LEU A 25 7.59 -16.82 1.50
C LEU A 25 8.59 -17.45 0.52
N ALA A 26 8.14 -17.90 -0.65
CA ALA A 26 9.00 -18.46 -1.69
C ALA A 26 9.83 -17.40 -2.43
N THR A 27 9.35 -16.15 -2.48
CA THR A 27 10.04 -15.03 -3.13
C THR A 27 11.22 -14.54 -2.30
N PHE A 28 11.10 -14.54 -0.96
CA PHE A 28 12.12 -14.01 -0.07
C PHE A 28 12.89 -15.11 0.65
N ARG A 29 14.22 -15.12 0.52
CA ARG A 29 15.10 -16.07 1.24
C ARG A 29 15.31 -15.73 2.72
N GLY A 30 14.82 -14.59 3.20
CA GLY A 30 15.03 -14.10 4.56
C GLY A 30 13.73 -13.89 5.32
N ALA A 31 13.63 -14.46 6.53
CA ALA A 31 12.45 -14.34 7.40
C ALA A 31 12.11 -12.88 7.74
N ARG A 32 13.13 -12.00 7.84
CA ARG A 32 12.94 -10.57 8.10
C ARG A 32 12.18 -9.87 6.97
N ALA A 33 12.58 -10.11 5.71
CA ALA A 33 11.92 -9.50 4.56
C ALA A 33 10.44 -9.91 4.47
N THR A 34 10.16 -11.20 4.63
CA THR A 34 8.78 -11.72 4.66
C THR A 34 7.96 -11.09 5.78
N LEU A 35 8.52 -10.97 6.98
CA LEU A 35 7.84 -10.36 8.13
C LEU A 35 7.41 -8.93 7.83
N PHE A 36 8.31 -8.09 7.30
CA PHE A 36 7.99 -6.70 6.98
C PHE A 36 7.00 -6.57 5.83
N VAL A 37 7.18 -7.34 4.74
CA VAL A 37 6.25 -7.34 3.61
C VAL A 37 4.83 -7.72 4.04
N LEU A 38 4.69 -8.84 4.77
CA LEU A 38 3.38 -9.26 5.30
C LEU A 38 2.84 -8.26 6.32
N GLY A 39 3.71 -7.74 7.19
CA GLY A 39 3.37 -6.71 8.16
C GLY A 39 2.74 -5.49 7.49
N PHE A 40 3.40 -4.91 6.48
CA PHE A 40 2.87 -3.75 5.76
C PHE A 40 1.55 -4.04 5.06
N ILE A 41 1.38 -5.21 4.44
CA ILE A 41 0.11 -5.61 3.81
C ILE A 41 -1.02 -5.71 4.85
N ILE A 42 -0.75 -6.33 6.01
CA ILE A 42 -1.74 -6.48 7.08
C ILE A 42 -2.08 -5.12 7.69
N PHE A 43 -1.08 -4.32 8.03
CA PHE A 43 -1.27 -2.99 8.61
C PHE A 43 -1.99 -2.05 7.65
N SER A 44 -1.72 -2.11 6.34
CA SER A 44 -2.44 -1.30 5.35
C SER A 44 -3.93 -1.64 5.31
N VAL A 45 -4.32 -2.92 5.50
CA VAL A 45 -5.74 -3.27 5.61
C VAL A 45 -6.30 -2.74 6.92
N ILE A 46 -5.70 -3.06 8.07
CA ILE A 46 -6.21 -2.71 9.40
C ILE A 46 -6.41 -1.20 9.55
N LEU A 47 -5.39 -0.42 9.20
CA LEU A 47 -5.40 1.03 9.40
C LEU A 47 -6.31 1.78 8.44
N THR A 48 -6.79 1.10 7.39
CA THR A 48 -7.74 1.67 6.43
C THR A 48 -9.16 1.13 6.58
N LEU A 49 -9.40 0.26 7.58
CA LEU A 49 -10.74 -0.26 7.91
C LEU A 49 -11.74 0.85 8.25
N TYR A 50 -11.29 2.00 8.74
CA TYR A 50 -12.18 3.12 9.04
C TYR A 50 -12.99 3.54 7.81
N LYS A 51 -12.46 3.41 6.58
CA LYS A 51 -13.19 3.76 5.35
C LYS A 51 -14.43 2.90 5.12
N ARG A 52 -14.48 1.70 5.71
CA ARG A 52 -15.65 0.84 5.68
C ARG A 52 -16.79 1.38 6.53
N TYR A 53 -16.46 2.09 7.61
CA TYR A 53 -17.43 2.57 8.61
C TYR A 53 -17.73 4.06 8.48
N PHE A 54 -16.79 4.86 7.98
CA PHE A 54 -16.88 6.31 7.89
C PHE A 54 -16.65 6.78 6.45
N TYR A 55 -17.62 7.52 5.91
CA TYR A 55 -17.55 8.10 4.56
C TYR A 55 -16.94 9.51 4.61
N ILE A 56 -15.65 9.58 4.93
CA ILE A 56 -14.92 10.84 5.09
C ILE A 56 -13.85 10.93 3.99
N PRO A 57 -13.67 12.09 3.33
CA PRO A 57 -12.67 12.27 2.28
C PRO A 57 -11.25 12.46 2.84
N ILE A 58 -10.80 11.53 3.68
CA ILE A 58 -9.47 11.48 4.27
C ILE A 58 -8.79 10.18 3.86
N GLU A 59 -7.52 10.26 3.52
CA GLU A 59 -6.73 9.14 3.02
C GLU A 59 -5.51 8.87 3.91
N PHE A 60 -5.66 7.91 4.83
CA PHE A 60 -4.53 7.31 5.57
C PHE A 60 -3.94 6.12 4.80
N GLU A 61 -2.99 6.37 3.89
CA GLU A 61 -2.31 5.29 3.16
C GLU A 61 -0.93 4.98 3.76
N ILE A 62 -0.89 4.01 4.67
CA ILE A 62 0.36 3.43 5.17
C ILE A 62 1.02 2.50 4.15
N ILE A 63 0.27 2.07 3.13
CA ILE A 63 0.81 1.22 2.07
C ILE A 63 1.97 1.90 1.33
N SER A 64 1.91 3.22 1.12
CA SER A 64 2.99 4.04 0.54
C SER A 64 4.32 3.88 1.27
N LEU A 65 4.29 3.93 2.60
CA LEU A 65 5.46 3.71 3.45
C LEU A 65 6.06 2.31 3.23
N GLY A 66 5.20 1.29 3.24
CA GLY A 66 5.61 -0.10 3.04
C GLY A 66 6.19 -0.36 1.66
N ILE A 67 5.58 0.21 0.61
CA ILE A 67 6.07 0.10 -0.77
C ILE A 67 7.50 0.63 -0.86
N VAL A 68 7.73 1.87 -0.41
CA VAL A 68 9.03 2.52 -0.53
C VAL A 68 10.10 1.79 0.30
N LEU A 69 9.81 1.47 1.56
CA LEU A 69 10.77 0.77 2.42
C LEU A 69 11.12 -0.62 1.89
N CYS A 70 10.13 -1.42 1.49
CA CYS A 70 10.40 -2.74 0.93
C CYS A 70 11.13 -2.65 -0.42
N SER A 71 10.82 -1.65 -1.26
CA SER A 71 11.53 -1.41 -2.52
C SER A 71 13.00 -1.07 -2.35
N VAL A 72 13.33 -0.31 -1.30
CA VAL A 72 14.70 0.14 -1.01
C VAL A 72 15.50 -0.98 -0.35
N GLU A 73 14.95 -1.60 0.70
CA GLU A 73 15.69 -2.58 1.53
C GLU A 73 15.75 -3.97 0.92
N TYR A 74 14.67 -4.39 0.24
CA TYR A 74 14.53 -5.76 -0.28
C TYR A 74 14.35 -5.81 -1.80
N GLY A 75 14.42 -4.66 -2.47
CA GLY A 75 14.36 -4.52 -3.91
C GLY A 75 12.94 -4.47 -4.48
N LEU A 76 12.88 -4.25 -5.80
CA LEU A 76 11.64 -3.97 -6.55
C LEU A 76 10.55 -5.03 -6.35
N ALA A 77 10.91 -6.31 -6.32
CA ALA A 77 9.94 -7.39 -6.14
C ALA A 77 9.17 -7.26 -4.82
N ALA A 78 9.84 -6.86 -3.73
CA ALA A 78 9.20 -6.65 -2.44
C ALA A 78 8.25 -5.45 -2.46
N GLY A 79 8.69 -4.33 -3.01
CA GLY A 79 7.82 -3.16 -3.17
C GLY A 79 6.60 -3.44 -4.04
N LEU A 80 6.76 -4.16 -5.16
CA LEU A 80 5.65 -4.54 -6.05
C LEU A 80 4.66 -5.49 -5.37
N ILE A 81 5.15 -6.43 -4.56
CA ILE A 81 4.28 -7.31 -3.77
C ILE A 81 3.44 -6.48 -2.80
N VAL A 82 4.06 -5.57 -2.04
CA VAL A 82 3.32 -4.69 -1.13
C VAL A 82 2.31 -3.82 -1.91
N ALA A 83 2.72 -3.24 -3.04
CA ALA A 83 1.86 -2.41 -3.87
C ALA A 83 0.63 -3.15 -4.40
N LEU A 84 0.84 -4.30 -5.03
CA LEU A 84 -0.23 -5.04 -5.70
C LEU A 84 -1.06 -5.85 -4.71
N VAL A 85 -0.41 -6.68 -3.88
CA VAL A 85 -1.12 -7.53 -2.92
C VAL A 85 -1.76 -6.69 -1.83
N GLY A 86 -1.01 -5.72 -1.28
CA GLY A 86 -1.55 -4.79 -0.28
C GLY A 86 -2.69 -3.94 -0.85
N GLY A 87 -2.53 -3.39 -2.06
CA GLY A 87 -3.55 -2.56 -2.70
C GLY A 87 -4.82 -3.34 -3.04
N ILE A 88 -4.68 -4.58 -3.54
CA ILE A 88 -5.81 -5.47 -3.81
C ILE A 88 -6.49 -5.88 -2.50
N ALA A 89 -5.73 -6.28 -1.48
CA ALA A 89 -6.28 -6.66 -0.18
C ALA A 89 -7.05 -5.49 0.44
N TYR A 90 -6.45 -4.30 0.46
CA TYR A 90 -7.12 -3.07 0.91
C TYR A 90 -8.45 -2.86 0.16
N THR A 91 -8.45 -2.96 -1.17
CA THR A 91 -9.65 -2.75 -1.98
C THR A 91 -10.76 -3.76 -1.66
N ILE A 92 -10.40 -5.04 -1.54
CA ILE A 92 -11.36 -6.12 -1.25
C ILE A 92 -11.98 -5.97 0.14
N TYR A 93 -11.20 -5.56 1.15
CA TYR A 93 -11.65 -5.58 2.55
C TYR A 93 -12.22 -4.25 3.05
N CYS A 94 -11.71 -3.11 2.56
CA CYS A 94 -12.02 -1.80 3.16
C CYS A 94 -12.99 -0.96 2.33
N THR A 95 -13.05 -1.18 1.02
CA THR A 95 -13.85 -0.36 0.11
C THR A 95 -14.67 -1.28 -0.79
N SER A 96 -14.63 -1.05 -2.09
CA SER A 96 -15.17 -1.93 -3.12
C SER A 96 -14.32 -1.71 -4.37
N PHE A 97 -14.16 -2.76 -5.17
CA PHE A 97 -13.42 -2.63 -6.42
C PHE A 97 -14.18 -1.67 -7.35
N SER A 98 -13.53 -0.58 -7.74
CA SER A 98 -14.11 0.46 -8.58
C SER A 98 -13.15 0.80 -9.73
N PRO A 99 -13.61 1.51 -10.77
CA PRO A 99 -12.73 1.95 -11.85
C PRO A 99 -11.53 2.80 -11.36
N PHE A 100 -11.68 3.47 -10.22
CA PHE A 100 -10.63 4.24 -9.55
C PHE A 100 -9.50 3.36 -8.98
N THR A 101 -9.79 2.10 -8.63
CA THR A 101 -8.80 1.17 -8.10
C THR A 101 -7.66 0.93 -9.10
N VAL A 102 -7.94 0.89 -10.40
CA VAL A 102 -6.93 0.53 -11.41
C VAL A 102 -5.81 1.59 -11.51
N PRO A 103 -6.12 2.90 -11.69
CA PRO A 103 -5.09 3.94 -11.61
C PRO A 103 -4.33 3.95 -10.29
N MET A 104 -5.01 3.75 -9.15
CA MET A 104 -4.36 3.69 -7.84
C MET A 104 -3.30 2.57 -7.77
N LEU A 105 -3.65 1.34 -8.18
CA LEU A 105 -2.70 0.22 -8.19
C LEU A 105 -1.51 0.46 -9.14
N PHE A 106 -1.75 1.11 -10.28
CA PHE A 106 -0.67 1.52 -11.17
C PHE A 106 0.23 2.59 -10.52
N GLY A 107 -0.38 3.54 -9.82
CA GLY A 107 0.32 4.55 -9.02
C GLY A 107 1.22 3.92 -7.95
N TYR A 108 0.72 2.95 -7.19
CA TYR A 108 1.52 2.21 -6.21
C TYR A 108 2.66 1.42 -6.87
N SER A 109 2.43 0.84 -8.04
CA SER A 109 3.46 0.12 -8.79
C SER A 109 4.55 1.07 -9.29
N LEU A 110 4.17 2.28 -9.73
CA LEU A 110 5.10 3.35 -10.07
C LEU A 110 5.94 3.77 -8.87
N MET A 111 5.34 3.85 -7.67
CA MET A 111 6.11 4.13 -6.45
C MET A 111 7.19 3.08 -6.20
N ALA A 112 6.81 1.80 -6.28
CA ALA A 112 7.75 0.69 -6.09
C ALA A 112 8.92 0.77 -7.08
N PHE A 113 8.60 1.06 -8.34
CA PHE A 113 9.59 1.23 -9.41
C PHE A 113 10.54 2.37 -9.10
N LEU A 114 10.03 3.59 -8.88
CA LEU A 114 10.83 4.78 -8.62
C LEU A 114 11.73 4.62 -7.39
N ALA A 115 11.20 4.08 -6.28
CA ALA A 115 11.97 3.89 -5.06
C ALA A 115 13.17 2.94 -5.27
N SER A 116 13.00 1.88 -6.08
CA SER A 116 14.06 0.90 -6.34
C SER A 116 15.20 1.42 -7.24
N PHE A 117 15.05 2.54 -7.96
CA PHE A 117 16.16 3.16 -8.70
C PHE A 117 17.11 3.96 -7.81
N PHE A 118 16.66 4.33 -6.61
CA PHE A 118 17.42 5.19 -5.70
C PHE A 118 17.62 4.55 -4.32
N PRO A 119 18.13 3.30 -4.23
CA PRO A 119 18.22 2.57 -2.97
C PRO A 119 19.18 3.21 -1.94
N GLN A 120 20.10 4.06 -2.38
CA GLN A 120 21.04 4.78 -1.51
C GLN A 120 20.58 6.20 -1.16
N ALA A 121 19.45 6.65 -1.67
CA ALA A 121 18.92 7.96 -1.32
C ALA A 121 18.39 7.97 0.12
N ASN A 122 18.37 9.15 0.74
CA ASN A 122 17.76 9.32 2.05
C ASN A 122 16.27 8.92 1.99
N ILE A 123 15.89 7.93 2.81
CA ILE A 123 14.57 7.30 2.78
C ILE A 123 13.42 8.30 3.02
N THR A 124 13.65 9.32 3.84
CA THR A 124 12.65 10.36 4.11
C THR A 124 12.37 11.18 2.86
N TYR A 125 13.41 11.73 2.23
CA TYR A 125 13.24 12.56 1.04
C TYR A 125 12.73 11.75 -0.16
N LEU A 126 13.25 10.53 -0.35
CA LEU A 126 12.80 9.63 -1.40
C LEU A 126 11.32 9.29 -1.23
N GLY A 127 10.91 8.88 -0.03
CA GLY A 127 9.53 8.52 0.25
C GLY A 127 8.55 9.66 0.06
N ILE A 128 8.90 10.86 0.52
CA ILE A 128 8.07 12.07 0.31
C ILE A 128 7.96 12.38 -1.19
N ALA A 129 9.07 12.40 -1.92
CA ALA A 129 9.07 12.73 -3.34
C ALA A 129 8.24 11.73 -4.15
N VAL A 130 8.44 10.43 -3.92
CA VAL A 130 7.71 9.36 -4.60
C VAL A 130 6.22 9.41 -4.24
N ASN A 131 5.87 9.71 -2.99
CA ASN A 131 4.47 9.87 -2.59
C ASN A 131 3.80 11.09 -3.24
N VAL A 132 4.51 12.20 -3.39
CA VAL A 132 4.00 13.38 -4.12
C VAL A 132 3.77 13.04 -5.59
N ILE A 133 4.71 12.35 -6.24
CA ILE A 133 4.57 11.90 -7.64
C ILE A 133 3.34 10.99 -7.79
N HIS A 134 3.18 10.03 -6.89
CA HIS A 134 2.01 9.15 -6.85
C HIS A 134 0.70 9.92 -6.75
N ASN A 135 0.61 10.87 -5.82
CA ASN A 135 -0.61 11.65 -5.63
C ASN A 135 -0.91 12.54 -6.85
N ILE A 136 0.11 13.17 -7.46
CA ILE A 136 -0.07 13.94 -8.69
C ILE A 136 -0.60 13.04 -9.81
N PHE A 137 -0.04 11.84 -9.95
CA PHE A 137 -0.48 10.87 -10.95
C PHE A 137 -1.94 10.47 -10.73
N VAL A 138 -2.30 10.00 -9.53
CA VAL A 138 -3.67 9.56 -9.23
C VAL A 138 -4.65 10.71 -9.35
N PHE A 139 -4.31 11.88 -8.80
CA PHE A 139 -5.13 13.08 -8.90
C PHE A 139 -5.45 13.42 -10.37
N SER A 140 -4.42 13.44 -11.22
CA SER A 140 -4.54 13.78 -12.64
C SER A 140 -5.46 12.79 -13.35
N ILE A 141 -5.26 11.49 -13.14
CA ILE A 141 -6.11 10.47 -13.77
C ILE A 141 -7.55 10.58 -13.28
N TYR A 142 -7.79 10.70 -11.98
CA TYR A 142 -9.14 10.81 -11.42
C TYR A 142 -9.86 12.06 -11.91
N HIS A 143 -9.18 13.20 -11.96
CA HIS A 143 -9.78 14.45 -12.39
C HIS A 143 -10.04 14.49 -13.89
N PHE A 144 -9.03 14.19 -14.72
CA PHE A 144 -9.14 14.35 -16.17
C PHE A 144 -9.83 13.17 -16.86
N ALA A 145 -9.56 11.93 -16.45
CA ALA A 145 -10.14 10.76 -17.11
C ALA A 145 -11.52 10.41 -16.56
N PHE A 146 -11.73 10.57 -15.24
CA PHE A 146 -12.97 10.15 -14.57
C PHE A 146 -13.86 11.31 -14.14
N ARG A 147 -13.46 12.57 -14.39
CA ARG A 147 -14.22 13.78 -14.01
C ARG A 147 -14.61 13.79 -12.52
N TYR A 148 -13.73 13.26 -11.68
CA TYR A 148 -13.95 13.20 -10.24
C TYR A 148 -13.98 14.61 -9.63
N ASP A 149 -14.80 14.78 -8.59
CA ASP A 149 -14.98 16.06 -7.90
C ASP A 149 -13.64 16.63 -7.41
N PRO A 150 -13.23 17.83 -7.85
CA PRO A 150 -11.91 18.37 -7.58
C PRO A 150 -11.68 18.63 -6.09
N PHE A 151 -12.72 19.08 -5.36
CA PHE A 151 -12.59 19.37 -3.93
C PHE A 151 -12.32 18.09 -3.14
N LYS A 152 -13.08 17.02 -3.38
CA LYS A 152 -12.84 15.71 -2.76
C LYS A 152 -11.46 15.16 -3.14
N ASN A 153 -11.07 15.28 -4.41
CA ASN A 153 -9.75 14.81 -4.86
C ASN A 153 -8.61 15.53 -4.11
N ILE A 154 -8.70 16.86 -3.98
CA ILE A 154 -7.74 17.65 -3.20
C ILE A 154 -7.71 17.22 -1.74
N MET A 155 -8.87 16.95 -1.12
CA MET A 155 -8.91 16.49 0.27
C MET A 155 -8.24 15.12 0.44
N TYR A 156 -8.54 14.16 -0.43
CA TYR A 156 -7.92 12.84 -0.43
C TYR A 156 -6.40 12.93 -0.64
N SER A 157 -5.94 13.56 -1.73
CA SER A 157 -4.51 13.69 -2.01
C SER A 157 -3.77 14.54 -0.97
N GLY A 158 -4.38 15.63 -0.52
CA GLY A 158 -3.79 16.52 0.48
C GLY A 158 -3.58 15.83 1.82
N THR A 159 -4.61 15.13 2.31
CA THR A 159 -4.47 14.35 3.56
C THR A 159 -3.45 13.24 3.41
N ASN A 160 -3.46 12.51 2.29
CA ASN A 160 -2.48 11.49 1.98
C ASN A 160 -1.04 12.00 2.05
N ILE A 161 -0.76 13.12 1.37
CA ILE A 161 0.56 13.74 1.32
C ILE A 161 1.00 14.14 2.74
N LEU A 162 0.14 14.82 3.49
CA LEU A 162 0.47 15.28 4.85
C LEU A 162 0.78 14.11 5.78
N ILE A 163 -0.05 13.07 5.77
CA ILE A 163 0.15 11.88 6.60
C ILE A 163 1.45 11.17 6.22
N ASN A 164 1.72 10.99 4.93
CA ASN A 164 2.94 10.34 4.47
C ASN A 164 4.19 11.16 4.76
N ILE A 165 4.14 12.51 4.70
CA ILE A 165 5.26 13.35 5.14
C ILE A 165 5.60 13.06 6.61
N LEU A 166 4.59 12.97 7.48
CA LEU A 166 4.81 12.64 8.89
C LEU A 166 5.39 11.24 9.07
N LEU A 167 4.86 10.24 8.34
CA LEU A 167 5.36 8.88 8.39
C LEU A 167 6.80 8.78 7.89
N PHE A 168 7.14 9.39 6.75
CA PHE A 168 8.49 9.35 6.20
C PHE A 168 9.49 10.16 7.00
N SER A 169 9.06 11.21 7.70
CA SER A 169 9.97 12.01 8.54
C SER A 169 10.26 11.36 9.89
N ASN A 170 9.29 10.65 10.48
CA ASN A 170 9.40 10.16 11.86
C ASN A 170 9.51 8.64 11.97
N VAL A 171 8.88 7.89 11.06
CA VAL A 171 8.75 6.43 11.15
C VAL A 171 9.69 5.72 10.18
N ALA A 172 9.82 6.20 8.95
CA ALA A 172 10.64 5.54 7.93
C ALA A 172 12.12 5.37 8.30
N PRO A 173 12.82 6.37 8.89
CA PRO A 173 14.23 6.20 9.26
C PRO A 173 14.43 5.10 10.30
N PHE A 174 13.54 5.05 11.30
CA PHE A 174 13.57 4.02 12.33
C PHE A 174 13.31 2.63 11.75
N LEU A 175 12.30 2.48 10.89
CA LEU A 175 11.99 1.20 10.27
C LEU A 175 13.09 0.73 9.32
N SER A 176 13.63 1.61 8.48
CA SER A 176 14.76 1.29 7.57
C SER A 176 15.96 0.76 8.36
N ALA A 177 16.31 1.40 9.49
CA ALA A 177 17.41 0.94 10.35
C ALA A 177 17.20 -0.46 10.96
N ILE A 178 15.95 -0.91 11.14
CA ILE A 178 15.64 -2.26 11.64
C ILE A 178 15.54 -3.28 10.50
N MET A 179 15.17 -2.81 9.31
CA MET A 179 14.99 -3.62 8.11
C MET A 179 16.33 -4.03 7.48
N GLY A 180 17.30 -3.10 7.45
CA GLY A 180 18.70 -3.35 7.09
C GLY A 180 19.42 -4.31 8.04
#